data_AF-M5IPM0-F1
#
_entry.id   AF-M5IPM0-F1
#
_cell.length_a   1.000
_cell.length_b   1.000
_cell.length_c   1.000
_cell.angle_alpha   90.00
_cell.angle_beta   90.00
_cell.angle_gamma   90.00
#
_symmetry.space_group_name_H-M   'P 1'
#
loop_
_entity.id
_entity.type
_entity.pdbx_description
1 polymer ?
#
loop_
_entity_poly.entity_id
_entity_poly.type
_entity_poly.pdbx_seq_one_letter_code
_entity_poly.pdbx_strand_id
1 'polypeptide(L)'
;MKIKSVLLGSAVLATALSAQNLIQDALDTGLVAIPSDPKALIKAINEASPDAEKYPTTMAAYELGKRLYFDPRLSKSGIISCNTCHNLGLGGADGVPASTGHKWTPNLIT
;
A
#
# COMPACT_ATOMS: atom_id res chain seq x y z
N MET A 1 -18.82 -35.49 20.32
CA MET A 1 -17.61 -34.86 19.74
C MET A 1 -17.66 -34.62 18.22
N LYS A 2 -18.56 -35.23 17.42
CA LYS A 2 -18.59 -35.06 15.96
C LYS A 2 -19.40 -33.85 15.43
N ILE A 3 -20.31 -33.29 16.23
CA ILE A 3 -21.22 -32.20 15.79
C ILE A 3 -20.53 -30.81 15.88
N LYS A 4 -19.65 -30.61 16.87
CA LYS A 4 -18.89 -29.36 17.02
C LYS A 4 -17.88 -29.14 15.87
N SER A 5 -17.34 -30.20 15.30
CA SER A 5 -16.38 -30.15 14.18
C SER A 5 -17.03 -29.81 12.84
N VAL A 6 -18.30 -30.16 12.65
CA VAL A 6 -19.05 -29.85 11.41
C VAL A 6 -19.45 -28.36 11.37
N LEU A 7 -19.89 -27.81 12.49
CA LEU A 7 -20.26 -26.38 12.58
C LEU A 7 -19.05 -25.44 12.40
N LEU A 8 -17.85 -25.86 12.85
CA LEU A 8 -16.62 -25.09 12.65
C LEU A 8 -16.13 -25.12 11.19
N GLY A 9 -16.34 -26.23 10.48
CA GLY A 9 -15.98 -26.37 9.06
C GLY A 9 -16.87 -25.54 8.11
N SER A 10 -18.17 -25.42 8.41
CA SER A 10 -19.11 -24.65 7.58
C SER A 10 -18.87 -23.13 7.63
N ALA A 11 -18.44 -22.59 8.79
CA ALA A 11 -18.14 -21.16 8.92
C ALA A 11 -16.88 -20.75 8.12
N VAL A 12 -15.86 -21.62 8.06
CA VAL A 12 -14.62 -21.38 7.29
C VAL A 12 -14.86 -21.41 5.77
N LEU A 13 -15.76 -22.28 5.31
CA LEU A 13 -16.07 -22.41 3.89
C LEU A 13 -16.89 -21.22 3.35
N ALA A 14 -17.80 -20.67 4.16
CA ALA A 14 -18.60 -19.51 3.77
C ALA A 14 -17.77 -18.23 3.61
N THR A 15 -16.75 -18.02 4.45
CA THR A 15 -15.83 -16.87 4.34
C THR A 15 -14.88 -16.96 3.15
N ALA A 16 -14.53 -18.16 2.72
CA ALA A 16 -13.64 -18.35 1.57
C ALA A 16 -14.32 -17.86 0.27
N LEU A 17 -15.58 -18.29 0.03
CA LEU A 17 -16.33 -17.97 -1.20
C LEU A 17 -16.48 -16.45 -1.45
N SER A 18 -16.61 -15.64 -0.40
CA SER A 18 -16.72 -14.19 -0.55
C SER A 18 -15.40 -13.51 -0.95
N ALA A 19 -14.25 -14.09 -0.60
CA ALA A 19 -12.94 -13.54 -0.90
C ALA A 19 -12.47 -13.80 -2.34
N GLN A 20 -12.95 -14.87 -2.99
CA GLN A 20 -12.62 -15.15 -4.39
C GLN A 20 -13.12 -14.07 -5.35
N ASN A 21 -14.31 -13.51 -5.11
CA ASN A 21 -14.89 -12.48 -5.98
C ASN A 21 -14.02 -11.21 -6.00
N LEU A 22 -13.50 -10.77 -4.85
CA LEU A 22 -12.68 -9.56 -4.76
C LEU A 22 -11.32 -9.69 -5.46
N ILE A 23 -10.69 -10.87 -5.39
CA ILE A 23 -9.43 -11.12 -6.08
C ILE A 23 -9.67 -11.12 -7.60
N GLN A 24 -10.76 -11.73 -8.05
CA GLN A 24 -11.10 -11.73 -9.47
C GLN A 24 -11.41 -10.32 -9.97
N ASP A 25 -12.22 -9.53 -9.24
CA ASP A 25 -12.51 -8.14 -9.57
C ASP A 25 -11.22 -7.28 -9.64
N ALA A 26 -10.27 -7.52 -8.74
CA ALA A 26 -8.97 -6.85 -8.78
C ALA A 26 -8.17 -7.21 -10.05
N LEU A 27 -8.12 -8.49 -10.40
CA LEU A 27 -7.45 -8.94 -11.62
C LEU A 27 -8.13 -8.40 -12.89
N ASP A 28 -9.47 -8.38 -12.91
CA ASP A 28 -10.27 -7.88 -14.04
C ASP A 28 -10.11 -6.36 -14.23
N THR A 29 -9.82 -5.62 -13.16
CA THR A 29 -9.45 -4.19 -13.21
C THR A 29 -7.98 -3.96 -13.54
N GLY A 30 -7.21 -5.03 -13.81
CA GLY A 30 -5.80 -4.96 -14.19
C GLY A 30 -4.85 -4.79 -13.02
N LEU A 31 -5.32 -4.95 -11.77
CA LEU A 31 -4.41 -4.99 -10.62
C LEU A 31 -3.59 -6.28 -10.68
N VAL A 32 -2.29 -6.13 -10.50
CA VAL A 32 -1.33 -7.23 -10.47
C VAL A 32 -0.65 -7.29 -9.12
N ALA A 33 -0.28 -8.49 -8.68
CA ALA A 33 0.55 -8.65 -7.51
C ALA A 33 1.91 -7.98 -7.72
N ILE A 34 2.38 -7.26 -6.69
CA ILE A 34 3.71 -6.65 -6.70
C ILE A 34 4.75 -7.77 -6.82
N PRO A 35 5.68 -7.71 -7.79
CA PRO A 35 6.69 -8.74 -7.96
C PRO A 35 7.59 -8.87 -6.73
N SER A 36 7.84 -10.09 -6.28
CA SER A 36 8.78 -10.38 -5.19
C SER A 36 10.24 -10.46 -5.65
N ASP A 37 10.48 -10.73 -6.94
CA ASP A 37 11.82 -10.71 -7.53
C ASP A 37 12.30 -9.26 -7.69
N PRO A 38 13.47 -8.89 -7.13
CA PRO A 38 13.96 -7.51 -7.18
C PRO A 38 14.15 -6.97 -8.60
N LYS A 39 14.55 -7.80 -9.59
CA LYS A 39 14.73 -7.32 -10.97
C LYS A 39 13.39 -7.04 -11.63
N ALA A 40 12.43 -7.94 -11.46
CA ALA A 40 11.06 -7.74 -11.94
C ALA A 40 10.40 -6.52 -11.28
N LEU A 41 10.63 -6.30 -9.99
CA LEU A 41 10.12 -5.13 -9.26
C LEU A 41 10.68 -3.82 -9.85
N ILE A 42 12.01 -3.73 -10.01
CA ILE A 42 12.64 -2.53 -10.59
C ILE A 42 12.20 -2.28 -12.02
N LYS A 43 12.07 -3.33 -12.82
CA LYS A 43 11.52 -3.24 -14.18
C LYS A 43 10.10 -2.65 -14.15
N ALA A 44 9.22 -3.19 -13.31
CA ALA A 44 7.85 -2.71 -13.18
C ALA A 44 7.79 -1.24 -12.70
N ILE A 45 8.66 -0.85 -11.76
CA ILE A 45 8.74 0.55 -11.30
C ILE A 45 9.15 1.48 -12.43
N ASN A 46 10.18 1.12 -13.21
CA ASN A 46 10.65 1.95 -14.32
C ASN A 46 9.65 2.03 -15.48
N GLU A 47 8.88 0.97 -15.71
CA GLU A 47 7.80 0.98 -16.70
C GLU A 47 6.62 1.85 -16.26
N ALA A 48 6.38 1.98 -14.95
CA ALA A 48 5.29 2.76 -14.38
C ALA A 48 5.66 4.22 -14.07
N SER A 49 6.94 4.54 -13.82
CA SER A 49 7.36 5.89 -13.42
C SER A 49 7.41 6.83 -14.64
N PRO A 50 6.71 7.97 -14.61
CA PRO A 50 6.63 8.88 -15.76
C PRO A 50 7.96 9.54 -16.14
N ASP A 51 8.94 9.51 -15.24
CA ASP A 51 10.25 10.14 -15.35
C ASP A 51 11.40 9.13 -15.42
N ALA A 52 11.11 7.82 -15.56
CA ALA A 52 12.12 6.76 -15.55
C ALA A 52 13.19 6.92 -16.64
N GLU A 53 12.87 7.53 -17.78
CA GLU A 53 13.85 7.79 -18.84
C GLU A 53 14.97 8.72 -18.35
N LYS A 54 14.61 9.73 -17.56
CA LYS A 54 15.56 10.70 -17.01
C LYS A 54 16.18 10.21 -15.70
N TYR A 55 15.39 9.54 -14.88
CA TYR A 55 15.78 9.07 -13.54
C TYR A 55 15.40 7.60 -13.35
N PRO A 56 16.13 6.66 -13.97
CA PRO A 56 15.82 5.25 -13.82
C PRO A 56 16.02 4.81 -12.37
N THR A 57 15.04 4.11 -11.83
CA THR A 57 15.10 3.51 -10.51
C THR A 57 16.12 2.38 -10.51
N THR A 58 17.03 2.44 -9.53
CA THR A 58 17.95 1.36 -9.17
C THR A 58 17.52 0.75 -7.84
N MET A 59 18.04 -0.44 -7.49
CA MET A 59 17.81 -1.01 -6.15
C MET A 59 18.26 -0.08 -5.02
N ALA A 60 19.36 0.66 -5.21
CA ALA A 60 19.83 1.63 -4.22
C ALA A 60 18.84 2.80 -4.08
N ALA A 61 18.30 3.32 -5.18
CA ALA A 61 17.28 4.35 -5.16
C ALA A 61 15.98 3.87 -4.51
N TYR A 62 15.55 2.64 -4.81
CA TYR A 62 14.39 2.01 -4.17
C TYR A 62 14.57 1.91 -2.64
N GLU A 63 15.69 1.36 -2.18
CA GLU A 63 15.96 1.21 -0.73
C GLU A 63 16.06 2.56 -0.02
N LEU A 64 16.67 3.56 -0.66
CA LEU A 64 16.70 4.92 -0.15
C LEU A 64 15.29 5.51 -0.07
N GLY A 65 14.51 5.42 -1.15
CA GLY A 65 13.14 5.91 -1.22
C GLY A 65 12.25 5.29 -0.15
N LYS A 66 12.37 3.97 0.07
CA LYS A 66 11.69 3.25 1.15
C LYS A 66 12.04 3.85 2.51
N ARG A 67 13.31 4.13 2.80
CA ARG A 67 13.70 4.77 4.07
C ARG A 67 13.09 6.17 4.20
N LEU A 68 13.20 6.98 3.16
CA LEU A 68 12.70 8.36 3.15
C LEU A 68 11.18 8.44 3.33
N TYR A 69 10.43 7.52 2.74
CA TYR A 69 8.97 7.45 2.86
C TYR A 69 8.48 7.37 4.32
N PHE A 70 9.25 6.68 5.16
CA PHE A 70 8.97 6.50 6.58
C PHE A 70 9.74 7.46 7.49
N ASP A 71 10.61 8.34 6.96
CA ASP A 71 11.47 9.18 7.79
C ASP A 71 10.77 10.50 8.18
N PRO A 72 10.37 10.68 9.45
CA PRO A 72 9.67 11.89 9.85
C PRO A 72 10.59 13.11 9.99
N ARG A 73 11.92 12.90 9.97
CA ARG A 73 12.92 13.97 10.06
C ARG A 73 12.94 14.86 8.82
N LEU A 74 12.31 14.41 7.73
CA LEU A 74 12.08 15.23 6.54
C LEU A 74 11.09 16.37 6.80
N SER A 75 10.19 16.21 7.79
CA SER A 75 9.31 17.31 8.21
C SER A 75 10.02 18.28 9.15
N LYS A 76 9.66 19.57 9.07
CA LYS A 76 10.16 20.60 10.01
C LYS A 76 9.85 20.27 11.47
N SER A 77 8.75 19.57 11.74
CA SER A 77 8.37 19.15 13.09
C SER A 77 9.05 17.85 13.55
N GLY A 78 9.69 17.09 12.66
CA GLY A 78 10.34 15.81 13.00
C GLY A 78 9.38 14.67 13.34
N ILE A 79 8.07 14.83 13.14
CA ILE A 79 7.02 13.86 13.52
C ILE A 79 6.11 13.42 12.36
N ILE A 80 6.27 13.99 11.16
CA ILE A 80 5.42 13.70 9.99
C ILE A 80 6.31 13.11 8.88
N SER A 81 5.92 11.96 8.33
CA SER A 81 6.51 11.35 7.14
C SER A 81 5.46 11.18 6.04
N CYS A 82 5.85 10.67 4.86
CA CYS A 82 4.89 10.37 3.80
C CYS A 82 3.85 9.35 4.27
N ASN A 83 4.27 8.34 5.03
CA ASN A 83 3.40 7.30 5.57
C ASN A 83 2.38 7.83 6.61
N THR A 84 2.57 9.04 7.16
CA THR A 84 1.58 9.65 8.07
C THR A 84 0.24 9.88 7.38
N CYS A 85 0.25 10.38 6.14
CA CYS A 85 -0.97 10.65 5.37
C CYS A 85 -1.25 9.57 4.32
N HIS A 86 -0.21 8.92 3.80
CA HIS A 86 -0.32 7.81 2.86
C HIS A 86 0.02 6.49 3.55
N ASN A 87 -0.80 6.08 4.51
CA ASN A 87 -0.49 4.92 5.34
C ASN A 87 -0.65 3.61 4.55
N LEU A 88 0.46 2.93 4.23
CA LEU A 88 0.44 1.69 3.46
C LEU A 88 -0.32 0.54 4.16
N GLY A 89 -0.41 0.57 5.50
CA GLY A 89 -1.22 -0.38 6.27
C GLY A 89 -2.72 -0.14 6.21
N LEU A 90 -3.14 1.04 5.71
CA LEU A 90 -4.54 1.45 5.53
C LEU A 90 -4.89 1.66 4.05
N GLY A 91 -4.18 0.99 3.14
CA GLY A 91 -4.43 1.09 1.70
C GLY A 91 -3.89 2.36 1.05
N GLY A 92 -2.92 3.04 1.68
CA GLY A 92 -2.25 4.22 1.12
C GLY A 92 -2.93 5.55 1.42
N ALA A 93 -3.88 5.57 2.36
CA ALA A 93 -4.58 6.76 2.85
C ALA A 93 -4.58 6.79 4.39
N ASP A 94 -4.88 7.95 4.98
CA ASP A 94 -4.96 8.14 6.43
C ASP A 94 -6.37 7.93 7.01
N GLY A 95 -7.36 7.72 6.15
CA GLY A 95 -8.73 7.39 6.55
C GLY A 95 -9.51 8.57 7.15
N VAL A 96 -9.05 9.81 6.96
CA VAL A 96 -9.76 11.02 7.41
C VAL A 96 -10.19 11.90 6.24
N PRO A 97 -11.20 12.78 6.41
CA PRO A 97 -11.69 13.63 5.31
C PRO A 97 -10.64 14.60 4.74
N ALA A 98 -9.71 15.05 5.57
CA ALA A 98 -8.60 15.90 5.19
C ALA A 98 -7.39 15.60 6.08
N SER A 99 -6.23 15.39 5.45
CA SER A 99 -4.99 15.12 6.18
C SER A 99 -4.60 16.29 7.07
N THR A 100 -4.10 16.00 8.27
CA THR A 100 -3.60 17.02 9.20
C THR A 100 -2.08 17.11 9.13
N GLY A 101 -1.58 18.27 8.70
CA GLY A 101 -0.16 18.53 8.50
C GLY A 101 0.54 19.24 9.66
N HIS A 102 1.62 19.94 9.34
CA HIS A 102 2.42 20.70 10.29
C HIS A 102 1.56 21.74 11.04
N LYS A 103 1.84 21.96 12.33
CA LYS A 103 1.06 22.82 13.24
C LYS A 103 -0.42 22.47 13.33
N TRP A 104 -0.78 21.21 13.11
CA TRP A 104 -2.17 20.75 13.16
C TRP A 104 -3.06 21.42 12.10
N THR A 105 -2.47 21.79 10.96
CA THR A 105 -3.19 22.47 9.89
C THR A 105 -3.86 21.43 8.98
N PRO A 106 -5.20 21.45 8.84
CA PRO A 106 -5.90 20.54 7.93
C PRO A 106 -5.65 20.94 6.47
N ASN A 107 -5.41 19.97 5.60
CA ASN A 107 -5.30 20.15 4.16
C ASN A 107 -6.69 20.11 3.52
N LEU A 108 -7.44 21.20 3.68
CA LEU A 108 -8.76 21.33 3.08
C LEU A 108 -8.60 21.60 1.59
N ILE A 109 -9.23 20.78 0.74
CA ILE A 109 -9.45 21.14 -0.66
C ILE A 109 -10.49 22.27 -0.63
N THR A 110 -10.04 23.51 -0.82
CA THR A 110 -10.92 24.67 -1.04
C THR A 110 -11.54 24.62 -2.42
#